data_AF-A0A821KFJ1-F1
#
_entry.id   AF-A0A821KFJ1-F1
#
_cell.length_a   1.000
_cell.length_b   1.000
_cell.length_c   1.000
_cell.angle_alpha   90.00
_cell.angle_beta   90.00
_cell.angle_gamma   90.00
#
_symmetry.space_group_name_H-M   'P 1'
#
loop_
_entity.id
_entity.type
_entity.pdbx_description
1 polymer ?
#
loop_
_entity_poly.entity_id
_entity_poly.type
_entity_poly.pdbx_seq_one_letter_code
_entity_poly.pdbx_strand_id
1 'polypeptide(L)'
;GQCFDIGNATSQSLREFERRQQSLAIKYQIPLDQLDSLADPDLLATFDVNCSETGVAGNGALMRLAPVPLFFYRYPTEAVEFSGISGKITHGDLKAYDACRYYGALIVAALQGETKTQLLDGNFYLNHKSWFNNKPLTQK
;
A
#
# COMPACT_ATOMS: atom_id res chain seq x y z
N GLY A 1 -24.20 7.97 4.13
CA GLY A 1 -23.76 9.01 3.16
C GLY A 1 -23.24 8.32 1.92
N GLN A 2 -23.45 8.89 0.74
CA GLN A 2 -22.73 8.43 -0.46
C GLN A 2 -21.27 8.85 -0.31
N CYS A 3 -20.34 7.89 -0.29
CA CYS A 3 -18.93 8.21 -0.30
C CYS A 3 -18.60 8.94 -1.60
N PHE A 4 -17.92 10.08 -1.49
CA PHE A 4 -17.17 10.68 -2.61
C PHE A 4 -16.34 9.58 -3.30
N ASP A 5 -16.11 9.67 -4.60
CA ASP A 5 -15.44 8.63 -5.42
C ASP A 5 -14.14 8.07 -4.83
N ILE A 6 -13.42 8.87 -4.03
CA ILE A 6 -12.20 8.48 -3.32
C ILE A 6 -12.44 7.34 -2.30
N GLY A 7 -13.60 7.32 -1.64
CA GLY A 7 -13.96 6.33 -0.62
C GLY A 7 -14.52 5.02 -1.20
N ASN A 8 -15.03 5.05 -2.44
CA ASN A 8 -15.70 3.89 -3.04
C ASN A 8 -14.74 2.71 -3.26
N ALA A 9 -13.56 2.96 -3.84
CA ALA A 9 -12.54 1.93 -4.05
C ALA A 9 -12.09 1.27 -2.74
N THR A 10 -11.86 2.09 -1.69
CA THR A 10 -11.48 1.59 -0.37
C THR A 10 -12.62 0.76 0.23
N SER A 11 -13.86 1.26 0.17
CA SER A 11 -15.03 0.52 0.69
C SER A 11 -15.27 -0.80 -0.04
N GLN A 12 -15.10 -0.84 -1.36
CA GLN A 12 -15.21 -2.07 -2.16
C GLN A 12 -14.15 -3.09 -1.75
N SER A 13 -12.90 -2.63 -1.58
CA SER A 13 -11.80 -3.51 -1.15
C SER A 13 -12.01 -4.09 0.25
N LEU A 14 -12.59 -3.31 1.18
CA LEU A 14 -12.92 -3.80 2.52
C LEU A 14 -14.01 -4.89 2.47
N ARG A 15 -15.04 -4.70 1.67
CA ARG A 15 -16.10 -5.72 1.48
C ARG A 15 -15.54 -7.01 0.87
N GLU A 16 -14.63 -6.88 -0.09
CA GLU A 16 -13.97 -8.05 -0.69
C GLU A 16 -13.07 -8.77 0.32
N PHE A 17 -12.34 -8.04 1.16
CA PHE A 17 -11.57 -8.61 2.26
C PHE A 17 -12.45 -9.39 3.24
N GLU A 18 -13.55 -8.80 3.72
CA GLU A 18 -14.53 -9.45 4.60
C GLU A 18 -15.10 -10.74 3.97
N ARG A 19 -15.45 -10.68 2.68
CA ARG A 19 -15.95 -11.85 1.93
C ARG A 19 -14.90 -12.97 1.86
N ARG A 20 -13.63 -12.63 1.67
CA ARG A 20 -12.52 -13.59 1.67
C ARG A 20 -12.30 -14.18 3.06
N GLN A 21 -12.37 -13.38 4.12
CA GLN A 21 -12.29 -13.86 5.51
C GLN A 21 -13.40 -14.87 5.81
N GLN A 22 -14.64 -14.57 5.44
CA GLN A 22 -15.77 -15.51 5.59
C GLN A 22 -15.54 -16.82 4.82
N SER A 23 -15.03 -16.71 3.58
CA SER A 23 -14.75 -17.89 2.75
C SER A 23 -13.65 -18.77 3.37
N LEU A 24 -12.60 -18.15 3.93
CA LEU A 24 -11.53 -18.83 4.66
C LEU A 24 -12.07 -19.53 5.91
N ALA A 25 -12.87 -18.81 6.73
CA ALA A 25 -13.50 -19.33 7.94
C ALA A 25 -14.30 -20.60 7.66
N ILE A 26 -15.14 -20.58 6.62
CA ILE A 26 -15.95 -21.73 6.22
C ILE A 26 -15.06 -22.89 5.76
N LYS A 27 -14.07 -22.60 4.90
CA LYS A 27 -13.19 -23.63 4.32
C LYS A 27 -12.40 -24.39 5.37
N TYR A 28 -11.91 -23.70 6.40
CA TYR A 28 -11.06 -24.28 7.44
C TYR A 28 -11.77 -24.48 8.78
N GLN A 29 -13.09 -24.25 8.83
CA GLN A 29 -13.92 -24.40 10.03
C GLN A 29 -13.42 -23.56 11.22
N ILE A 30 -12.96 -22.35 10.93
CA ILE A 30 -12.45 -21.39 11.92
C ILE A 30 -13.60 -20.47 12.34
N PRO A 31 -13.88 -20.28 13.64
CA PRO A 31 -14.82 -19.28 14.11
C PRO A 31 -14.42 -17.87 13.63
N LEU A 32 -15.37 -17.11 13.07
CA LEU A 32 -15.06 -15.82 12.42
C LEU A 32 -14.45 -14.80 13.40
N ASP A 33 -14.86 -14.84 14.66
CA ASP A 33 -14.34 -14.01 15.76
C ASP A 33 -12.88 -14.33 16.15
N GLN A 34 -12.38 -15.49 15.75
CA GLN A 34 -10.99 -15.89 15.99
C GLN A 34 -10.07 -15.57 14.81
N LEU A 35 -10.63 -15.20 13.66
CA LEU A 35 -9.87 -15.09 12.41
C LEU A 35 -8.85 -13.94 12.44
N ASP A 36 -9.17 -12.84 13.12
CA ASP A 36 -8.25 -11.70 13.32
C ASP A 36 -7.09 -12.02 14.28
N SER A 37 -7.23 -13.08 15.09
CA SER A 37 -6.20 -13.57 16.01
C SER A 37 -5.50 -14.83 15.48
N LEU A 38 -5.75 -15.21 14.23
CA LEU A 38 -5.17 -16.40 13.63
C LEU A 38 -3.65 -16.24 13.51
N ALA A 39 -2.91 -17.11 14.21
CA ALA A 39 -1.46 -17.16 14.21
C ALA A 39 -0.94 -18.44 13.52
N ASP A 40 -1.49 -18.75 12.35
CA ASP A 40 -1.08 -19.87 11.51
C ASP A 40 -0.37 -19.33 10.25
N PRO A 41 0.98 -19.38 10.18
CA PRO A 41 1.73 -18.82 9.07
C PRO A 41 1.42 -19.47 7.73
N ASP A 42 1.19 -20.79 7.71
CA ASP A 42 0.92 -21.53 6.48
C ASP A 42 -0.44 -21.13 5.92
N LEU A 43 -1.44 -21.01 6.80
CA LEU A 43 -2.77 -20.57 6.42
C LEU A 43 -2.79 -19.10 5.98
N LEU A 44 -2.13 -18.21 6.72
CA LEU A 44 -2.01 -16.79 6.38
C LEU A 44 -1.33 -16.57 5.03
N ALA A 45 -0.35 -17.41 4.68
CA ALA A 45 0.30 -17.36 3.37
C ALA A 45 -0.65 -17.71 2.20
N THR A 46 -1.76 -18.41 2.45
CA THR A 46 -2.78 -18.71 1.43
C THR A 46 -3.82 -17.61 1.24
N PHE A 47 -3.86 -16.61 2.14
CA PHE A 47 -4.85 -15.55 2.10
C PHE A 47 -4.38 -14.40 1.21
N ASP A 48 -5.03 -14.19 0.07
CA ASP A 48 -4.74 -13.03 -0.78
C ASP A 48 -5.35 -11.76 -0.18
N VAL A 49 -4.46 -10.86 0.26
CA VAL A 49 -4.82 -9.55 0.82
C VAL A 49 -5.11 -8.50 -0.26
N ASN A 50 -4.82 -8.74 -1.54
CA ASN A 50 -5.05 -7.77 -2.60
C ASN A 50 -6.52 -7.79 -3.04
N CYS A 51 -7.32 -6.91 -2.46
CA CYS A 51 -8.78 -6.91 -2.57
C CYS A 51 -9.33 -5.92 -3.61
N SER A 52 -8.48 -5.39 -4.50
CA SER A 52 -8.85 -4.44 -5.54
C SER A 52 -8.43 -4.93 -6.92
N GLU A 53 -9.18 -4.46 -7.92
CA GLU A 53 -8.95 -4.77 -9.34
C GLU A 53 -7.94 -3.81 -9.98
N THR A 54 -7.47 -4.19 -11.19
CA THR A 54 -6.70 -3.32 -12.08
C THR A 54 -7.53 -2.13 -12.56
N GLY A 55 -6.92 -0.98 -12.82
CA GLY A 55 -7.63 0.25 -13.23
C GLY A 55 -8.11 1.11 -12.06
N VAL A 56 -8.08 0.60 -10.83
CA VAL A 56 -8.39 1.36 -9.61
C VAL A 56 -7.16 2.17 -9.18
N ALA A 57 -6.96 3.32 -9.83
CA ALA A 57 -5.80 4.20 -9.63
C ALA A 57 -6.14 5.53 -8.91
N GLY A 58 -7.23 5.57 -8.14
CA GLY A 58 -7.64 6.76 -7.39
C GLY A 58 -6.66 7.16 -6.28
N ASN A 59 -6.78 8.41 -5.80
CA ASN A 59 -5.88 8.97 -4.78
C ASN A 59 -6.12 8.43 -3.35
N GLY A 60 -7.10 7.54 -3.15
CA GLY A 60 -7.50 7.07 -1.83
C GLY A 60 -6.39 6.35 -1.06
N ALA A 61 -5.48 5.68 -1.77
CA ALA A 61 -4.29 5.06 -1.18
C ALA A 61 -3.30 6.11 -0.63
N LEU A 62 -3.04 7.18 -1.39
CA LEU A 62 -2.10 8.25 -1.00
C LEU A 62 -2.57 9.02 0.23
N MET A 63 -3.88 9.31 0.31
CA MET A 63 -4.45 10.15 1.37
C MET A 63 -4.30 9.58 2.78
N ARG A 64 -4.05 8.27 2.91
CA ARG A 64 -3.83 7.59 4.19
C ARG A 64 -2.44 6.96 4.32
N LEU A 65 -1.51 7.30 3.41
CA LEU A 65 -0.21 6.66 3.32
C LEU A 65 0.72 6.98 4.49
N ALA A 66 0.65 8.22 5.01
CA ALA A 66 1.65 8.80 5.90
C ALA A 66 2.15 7.91 7.06
N PRO A 67 1.31 7.12 7.77
CA PRO A 67 1.80 6.27 8.86
C PRO A 67 2.91 5.29 8.45
N VAL A 68 2.89 4.77 7.22
CA VAL A 68 3.85 3.76 6.75
C VAL A 68 5.28 4.32 6.65
N PRO A 69 5.56 5.37 5.84
CA PRO A 69 6.90 5.94 5.77
C PRO A 69 7.34 6.61 7.07
N LEU A 70 6.41 7.12 7.90
CA LEU A 70 6.75 7.63 9.24
C LEU A 70 7.29 6.52 10.15
N PHE A 71 6.71 5.32 10.12
CA PHE A 71 7.16 4.18 10.92
C PHE A 71 8.52 3.65 10.45
N PHE A 72 8.69 3.51 9.14
CA PHE A 72 9.90 2.91 8.55
C PHE A 72 10.98 3.92 8.15
N TYR A 73 10.91 5.20 8.55
CA TYR A 73 11.77 6.26 8.01
C TYR A 73 13.29 6.04 8.13
N ARG A 74 13.72 5.21 9.10
CA ARG A 74 15.13 4.80 9.28
C ARG A 74 15.60 3.76 8.27
N TYR A 75 14.68 3.16 7.54
CA TYR A 75 14.85 2.06 6.60
C TYR A 75 14.18 2.45 5.27
N PRO A 76 14.80 3.32 4.45
CA PRO A 76 14.13 3.93 3.29
C PRO A 76 13.61 2.92 2.27
N THR A 77 14.34 1.82 2.07
CA THR A 77 13.95 0.76 1.15
C THR A 77 12.64 0.09 1.59
N GLU A 78 12.54 -0.23 2.88
CA GLU A 78 11.37 -0.81 3.52
C GLU A 78 10.21 0.19 3.54
N ALA A 79 10.48 1.45 3.87
CA ALA A 79 9.49 2.51 3.86
C ALA A 79 8.84 2.68 2.48
N VAL A 80 9.64 2.68 1.41
CA VAL A 80 9.17 2.78 0.04
C VAL A 80 8.38 1.54 -0.37
N GLU A 81 8.89 0.34 -0.13
CA GLU A 81 8.21 -0.90 -0.52
C GLU A 81 6.89 -1.07 0.23
N PHE A 82 6.87 -0.91 1.55
CA PHE A 82 5.66 -1.03 2.34
C PHE A 82 4.65 0.07 2.02
N SER A 83 5.11 1.26 1.62
CA SER A 83 4.22 2.30 1.10
C SER A 83 3.45 1.82 -0.14
N GLY A 84 4.16 1.19 -1.08
CA GLY A 84 3.55 0.56 -2.25
C GLY A 84 2.56 -0.53 -1.88
N ILE A 85 2.98 -1.50 -1.05
CA ILE A 85 2.16 -2.64 -0.63
C ILE A 85 0.87 -2.16 0.06
N SER A 86 0.96 -1.19 0.97
CA SER A 86 -0.20 -0.62 1.68
C SER A 86 -1.25 -0.05 0.71
N GLY A 87 -0.82 0.63 -0.35
CA GLY A 87 -1.74 1.13 -1.38
C GLY A 87 -2.40 0.01 -2.18
N LYS A 88 -1.58 -0.95 -2.63
CA LYS A 88 -1.99 -2.06 -3.52
C LYS A 88 -3.13 -2.91 -2.97
N ILE A 89 -3.19 -3.08 -1.64
CA ILE A 89 -4.26 -3.85 -0.95
C ILE A 89 -5.66 -3.38 -1.35
N THR A 90 -5.83 -2.08 -1.63
CA THR A 90 -7.14 -1.47 -1.92
C THR A 90 -7.24 -0.72 -3.25
N HIS A 91 -6.12 -0.60 -3.95
CA HIS A 91 -6.00 0.10 -5.23
C HIS A 91 -5.05 -0.76 -6.08
N GLY A 92 -5.60 -1.75 -6.77
CA GLY A 92 -4.87 -2.83 -7.42
C GLY A 92 -4.10 -2.39 -8.67
N ASP A 93 -4.20 -1.13 -9.08
CA ASP A 93 -3.47 -0.59 -10.21
C ASP A 93 -1.99 -0.36 -9.89
N LEU A 94 -1.11 -0.67 -10.85
CA LEU A 94 0.32 -0.47 -10.71
C LEU A 94 0.68 1.03 -10.52
N LYS A 95 -0.11 1.94 -11.11
CA LYS A 95 0.05 3.39 -10.89
C LYS A 95 -0.19 3.77 -9.43
N ALA A 96 -1.14 3.13 -8.74
CA ALA A 96 -1.40 3.40 -7.33
C ALA A 96 -0.24 2.89 -6.44
N TYR A 97 0.25 1.68 -6.73
CA TYR A 97 1.42 1.11 -6.05
C TYR A 97 2.66 2.00 -6.22
N ASP A 98 2.98 2.41 -7.45
CA ASP A 98 4.16 3.24 -7.72
C ASP A 98 4.01 4.67 -7.21
N ALA A 99 2.82 5.25 -7.26
CA ALA A 99 2.56 6.56 -6.65
C ALA A 99 2.78 6.52 -5.13
N CYS A 100 2.33 5.46 -4.46
CA CYS A 100 2.56 5.30 -3.02
C CYS A 100 4.05 5.08 -2.70
N ARG A 101 4.79 4.30 -3.50
CA ARG A 101 6.26 4.19 -3.37
C ARG A 101 6.94 5.55 -3.46
N TYR A 102 6.59 6.32 -4.49
CA TYR A 102 7.18 7.63 -4.72
C TYR A 102 6.84 8.62 -3.60
N TYR A 103 5.57 8.68 -3.18
CA TYR A 103 5.17 9.58 -2.11
C TYR A 103 5.77 9.18 -0.75
N GLY A 104 5.90 7.88 -0.49
CA GLY A 104 6.63 7.36 0.66
C GLY A 104 8.09 7.82 0.67
N ALA A 105 8.80 7.73 -0.46
CA ALA A 105 10.17 8.22 -0.60
C ALA A 105 10.28 9.72 -0.31
N LEU A 106 9.34 10.54 -0.81
CA LEU A 106 9.33 11.98 -0.54
C LEU A 106 9.16 12.30 0.96
N ILE A 107 8.30 11.55 1.66
CA ILE A 107 8.12 11.70 3.11
C ILE A 107 9.40 11.33 3.84
N VAL A 108 10.04 10.22 3.49
CA VAL A 108 11.32 9.79 4.09
C VAL A 108 12.42 10.82 3.85
N ALA A 109 12.58 11.30 2.62
CA ALA A 109 13.55 12.34 2.26
C ALA A 109 13.34 13.62 3.09
N ALA A 110 12.10 14.06 3.25
CA ALA A 110 11.76 15.22 4.08
C ALA A 110 12.13 14.98 5.56
N LEU A 111 11.86 13.79 6.11
CA LEU A 111 12.26 13.43 7.47
C LEU A 111 13.78 13.35 7.65
N GLN A 112 14.52 13.01 6.59
CA GLN A 112 15.98 12.99 6.57
C GLN A 112 16.60 14.38 6.35
N GLY A 113 15.79 15.43 6.23
CA GLY A 113 16.24 16.82 6.15
C GLY A 113 16.53 17.31 4.74
N GLU A 114 16.10 16.60 3.69
CA GLU A 114 16.23 17.10 2.33
C GLU A 114 15.42 18.38 2.10
N THR A 115 16.00 19.29 1.34
CA THR A 115 15.39 20.58 1.02
C THR A 115 14.25 20.43 0.02
N LYS A 116 13.35 21.41 -0.02
CA LYS A 116 12.27 21.48 -1.03
C LYS A 116 12.81 21.37 -2.46
N THR A 117 13.99 21.94 -2.75
CA THR A 117 14.61 21.85 -4.08
C THR A 117 15.00 20.42 -4.43
N GLN A 118 15.57 19.67 -3.49
CA GLN A 118 15.91 18.25 -3.70
C GLN A 118 14.65 17.39 -3.88
N LEU A 119 13.61 17.63 -3.07
CA LEU A 119 12.34 16.90 -3.15
C LEU A 119 11.60 17.13 -4.49
N LEU A 120 11.77 18.30 -5.10
CA LEU A 120 11.12 18.68 -6.36
C LEU A 120 12.01 18.46 -7.59
N ASP A 121 13.19 17.89 -7.43
CA ASP A 121 14.08 17.57 -8.54
C ASP A 121 13.43 16.52 -9.45
N GLY A 122 13.44 16.77 -10.77
CA GLY A 122 12.95 15.80 -11.76
C GLY A 122 13.73 14.48 -11.76
N ASN A 123 14.94 14.47 -11.20
CA ASN A 123 15.78 13.30 -10.99
C ASN A 123 15.64 12.68 -9.59
N PHE A 124 14.66 13.09 -8.77
CA PHE A 124 14.50 12.59 -7.39
C PHE A 124 14.53 11.05 -7.32
N TYR A 125 13.82 10.36 -8.22
CA TYR A 125 13.85 8.90 -8.31
C TYR A 125 15.25 8.35 -8.60
N LEU A 126 15.99 8.97 -9.52
CA LEU A 126 17.34 8.53 -9.89
C LEU A 126 18.33 8.73 -8.75
N ASN A 127 18.22 9.86 -8.04
CA ASN A 127 19.03 10.19 -6.87
C ASN A 127 18.80 9.20 -5.71
N HIS A 128 17.59 8.62 -5.62
CA HIS A 128 17.17 7.70 -4.57
C HIS A 128 16.92 6.27 -5.06
N LYS A 129 17.48 5.89 -6.21
CA LYS A 129 17.16 4.61 -6.89
C LYS A 129 17.36 3.37 -6.00
N SER A 130 18.31 3.42 -5.07
CA SER A 130 18.56 2.35 -4.09
C SER A 130 17.36 2.12 -3.17
N TRP A 131 16.62 3.15 -2.76
CA TRP A 131 15.42 3.03 -1.92
C TRP A 131 14.28 2.31 -2.65
N PHE A 132 14.30 2.34 -3.99
CA PHE A 132 13.32 1.66 -4.82
C PHE A 132 13.73 0.22 -5.15
N ASN A 133 14.75 -0.35 -4.51
CA ASN A 133 15.33 -1.66 -4.86
C ASN A 133 15.74 -1.75 -6.34
N ASN A 134 16.13 -0.62 -6.95
CA ASN A 134 16.36 -0.49 -8.40
C ASN A 134 15.17 -0.85 -9.30
N LYS A 135 13.97 -1.04 -8.73
CA LYS A 135 12.75 -1.34 -9.47
C LYS A 135 12.15 -0.05 -10.04
N PRO A 136 11.99 0.05 -11.37
CA PRO A 136 11.46 1.25 -12.02
C PRO A 136 10.04 1.58 -11.57
N LEU A 137 9.66 2.84 -11.77
CA LEU A 137 8.29 3.31 -11.68
C LEU A 137 7.63 3.22 -13.06
N THR A 138 6.33 2.96 -13.06
CA THR A 138 5.52 2.87 -14.27
C THR A 138 5.46 4.21 -14.99
N GLN A 139 5.66 4.17 -16.31
CA GLN A 139 5.53 5.35 -17.16
C GLN A 139 4.03 5.67 -17.40
N LYS A 140 3.73 6.94 -17.68
CA LYS A 140 2.35 7.39 -17.87
C LYS A 140 1.67 6.70 -19.04
#